data_AF-A0AAE9JRW9-F1
#
_entry.id   AF-A0AAE9JRW9-F1
#
_cell.length_a   1.000
_cell.length_b   1.000
_cell.length_c   1.000
_cell.angle_alpha   90.00
_cell.angle_beta   90.00
_cell.angle_gamma   90.00
#
_symmetry.space_group_name_H-M   'P 1'
#
loop_
_entity.id
_entity.type
_entity.pdbx_description
1 polymer ?
#
loop_
_entity_poly.entity_id
_entity_poly.type
_entity_poly.pdbx_seq_one_letter_code
_entity_poly.pdbx_strand_id
1 'polypeptide(L)'
;MSDHENAAENASEFQYKQPPQKTIDELLKADQEDESLKVYKEKLLGQGVVIVDEKNPLRVIVRSVELLIDEKTAQSFDLSDPAKLLNSDLSVSIKEGSNYRLSFAFHVQREITSGLHYKHKVKRSGITVENEKYMMGSYAPKLEIQGYKSPNEEAPSGMIHRGKYKVHSKITDDDKNVYLDWQWTLHITKD
;
A
#
# COMPACT_ATOMS: atom_id res chain seq x y z
N MET A 1 7.92 -17.67 -41.92
CA MET A 1 8.46 -17.15 -40.64
C MET A 1 7.50 -16.04 -40.22
N SER A 2 6.26 -16.41 -39.88
CA SER A 2 5.79 -16.75 -38.53
C SER A 2 5.68 -15.53 -37.63
N ASP A 3 4.60 -14.77 -37.86
CA ASP A 3 3.59 -14.39 -36.87
C ASP A 3 4.10 -13.72 -35.59
N HIS A 4 4.47 -12.44 -35.74
CA HIS A 4 4.41 -11.46 -34.66
C HIS A 4 3.05 -10.76 -34.71
N GLU A 5 2.00 -11.38 -34.17
CA GLU A 5 0.80 -10.65 -33.78
C GLU A 5 -0.05 -11.51 -32.85
N ASN A 6 -0.56 -10.87 -31.79
CA ASN A 6 -1.61 -11.33 -30.90
C ASN A 6 -1.20 -12.16 -29.65
N ALA A 7 -0.58 -11.50 -28.67
CA ALA A 7 -0.51 -11.95 -27.27
C ALA A 7 -1.37 -11.06 -26.33
N ALA A 8 -2.41 -10.40 -26.85
CA ALA A 8 -3.25 -9.47 -26.10
C ALA A 8 -4.73 -9.90 -25.97
N GLU A 9 -5.05 -11.17 -26.25
CA GLU A 9 -6.40 -11.72 -26.10
C GLU A 9 -6.36 -12.95 -25.19
N ASN A 10 -6.38 -12.75 -23.86
CA ASN A 10 -6.84 -13.75 -22.87
C ASN A 10 -6.99 -13.23 -21.43
N ALA A 11 -7.05 -11.90 -21.20
CA ALA A 11 -7.11 -11.32 -19.84
C ALA A 11 -8.55 -11.14 -19.28
N SER A 12 -9.60 -11.70 -19.88
CA SER A 12 -10.99 -11.30 -19.60
C SER A 12 -11.88 -12.29 -18.83
N GLU A 13 -11.40 -13.45 -18.38
CA GLU A 13 -12.27 -14.40 -17.65
C GLU A 13 -12.26 -14.28 -16.11
N PHE A 14 -11.32 -13.53 -15.51
CA PHE A 14 -11.20 -13.40 -14.05
C PHE A 14 -11.16 -11.95 -13.58
N GLN A 15 -12.19 -11.17 -13.91
CA GLN A 15 -12.33 -9.81 -13.35
C GLN A 15 -12.82 -9.90 -11.90
N TYR A 16 -11.96 -9.52 -10.95
CA TYR A 16 -12.33 -9.40 -9.53
C TYR A 16 -13.56 -8.50 -9.36
N LYS A 17 -14.58 -9.03 -8.70
CA LYS A 17 -15.77 -8.28 -8.30
C LYS A 17 -15.66 -7.99 -6.81
N GLN A 18 -15.64 -6.70 -6.47
CA GLN A 18 -15.62 -6.25 -5.09
C GLN A 18 -16.82 -6.83 -4.32
N PRO A 19 -16.62 -7.36 -3.10
CA PRO A 19 -17.71 -7.86 -2.28
C PRO A 19 -18.66 -6.73 -1.86
N PRO A 20 -19.94 -7.03 -1.58
CA PRO A 20 -20.85 -6.08 -0.95
C PRO A 20 -20.30 -5.57 0.38
N GLN A 21 -20.49 -4.29 0.67
CA GLN A 21 -20.14 -3.72 1.96
C GLN A 21 -21.02 -4.34 3.06
N LYS A 22 -20.39 -4.77 4.14
CA LYS A 22 -21.02 -5.23 5.37
C LYS A 22 -20.25 -4.67 6.56
N THR A 23 -20.97 -4.27 7.60
CA THR A 23 -20.34 -3.78 8.84
C THR A 23 -19.83 -4.95 9.69
N ILE A 24 -18.87 -4.68 10.57
CA ILE A 24 -18.41 -5.67 11.55
C ILE A 24 -19.58 -6.18 12.41
N ASP A 25 -20.48 -5.29 12.83
CA ASP A 25 -21.64 -5.67 13.64
C ASP A 25 -22.59 -6.61 12.89
N GLU A 26 -22.83 -6.38 11.59
CA GLU A 26 -23.61 -7.29 10.75
C GLU A 26 -22.93 -8.65 10.60
N LEU A 27 -21.61 -8.66 10.43
CA LEU A 27 -20.84 -9.90 10.31
C LEU A 27 -20.89 -10.72 11.61
N LEU A 28 -20.80 -10.07 12.77
CA LEU A 28 -20.88 -10.70 14.10
C LEU A 28 -22.31 -11.17 14.44
N LYS A 29 -23.34 -10.51 13.93
CA LYS A 29 -24.75 -10.90 14.12
C LYS A 29 -25.22 -12.00 13.17
N ALA A 30 -24.55 -12.20 12.05
CA ALA A 30 -24.85 -13.29 11.15
C ALA A 30 -24.44 -14.65 11.76
N ASP A 31 -25.21 -15.70 11.48
CA ASP A 31 -24.87 -17.10 11.77
C ASP A 31 -24.55 -17.36 13.26
N GLN A 32 -25.31 -16.73 14.17
CA GLN A 32 -25.12 -16.88 15.61
C GLN A 32 -25.52 -18.26 16.15
N GLU A 33 -26.12 -19.11 15.34
CA GLU A 33 -26.41 -20.49 15.65
C GLU A 33 -25.20 -21.41 15.39
N ASP A 34 -24.21 -20.97 14.62
CA ASP A 34 -23.05 -21.77 14.23
C ASP A 34 -21.82 -21.44 15.08
N GLU A 35 -21.46 -22.34 16.00
CA GLU A 35 -20.30 -22.20 16.88
C GLU A 35 -18.98 -22.09 16.12
N SER A 36 -18.84 -22.81 14.99
CA SER A 36 -17.61 -22.79 14.20
C SER A 36 -17.41 -21.44 13.51
N LEU A 37 -18.48 -20.85 13.00
CA LEU A 37 -18.46 -19.52 12.39
C LEU A 37 -18.23 -18.42 13.43
N LYS A 38 -18.75 -18.56 14.65
CA LYS A 38 -18.44 -17.64 15.75
C LYS A 38 -16.95 -17.62 16.07
N VAL A 39 -16.35 -18.78 16.32
CA VAL A 39 -14.92 -18.90 16.64
C VAL A 39 -14.06 -18.37 15.48
N TYR A 40 -14.47 -18.63 14.24
CA TYR A 40 -13.80 -18.10 13.06
C TYR A 40 -13.85 -16.56 12.99
N LYS A 41 -15.02 -15.96 13.20
CA LYS A 41 -15.22 -14.50 13.19
C LYS A 41 -14.46 -13.82 14.33
N GLU A 42 -14.49 -14.38 15.54
CA GLU A 42 -13.71 -13.88 16.68
C GLU A 42 -12.21 -13.90 16.40
N LYS A 43 -11.69 -14.96 15.77
CA LYS A 43 -10.27 -15.05 15.41
C LYS A 43 -9.84 -14.01 14.38
N LEU A 44 -10.73 -13.65 13.44
CA LEU A 44 -10.43 -12.68 12.39
C LEU A 44 -10.64 -11.23 12.82
N LEU A 45 -11.75 -10.96 13.50
CA LEU A 45 -12.24 -9.61 13.85
C LEU A 45 -11.84 -9.19 15.27
N GLY A 46 -11.35 -10.13 16.09
CA GLY A 46 -10.94 -9.85 17.47
C GLY A 46 -12.10 -9.30 18.29
N GLN A 47 -11.86 -8.16 18.95
CA GLN A 47 -12.83 -7.50 19.83
C GLN A 47 -13.91 -6.70 19.07
N GLY A 48 -13.92 -6.72 17.72
CA GLY A 48 -14.88 -6.01 16.90
C GLY A 48 -14.44 -4.57 16.57
N VAL A 49 -15.30 -3.59 16.83
CA VAL A 49 -15.03 -2.19 16.50
C VAL A 49 -13.95 -1.63 17.44
N VAL A 50 -12.83 -1.23 16.86
CA VAL A 50 -11.70 -0.61 17.58
C VAL A 50 -11.53 0.83 17.09
N ILE A 51 -11.28 1.77 18.00
CA ILE A 51 -10.94 3.16 17.68
C ILE A 51 -9.57 3.48 18.28
N VAL A 52 -8.62 3.86 17.42
CA VAL A 52 -7.24 4.21 17.81
C VAL A 52 -7.09 5.73 17.91
N ASP A 53 -7.77 6.48 17.04
CA ASP A 53 -7.78 7.93 17.03
C ASP A 53 -9.19 8.42 16.70
N GLU A 54 -9.88 8.95 17.72
CA GLU A 54 -11.24 9.47 17.59
C GLU A 54 -11.31 10.68 16.66
N LYS A 55 -10.25 11.49 16.60
CA LYS A 55 -10.20 12.72 15.79
C LYS A 55 -9.97 12.42 14.32
N ASN A 56 -9.43 11.25 13.99
CA ASN A 56 -9.25 10.81 12.62
C ASN A 56 -10.50 10.05 12.13
N PRO A 57 -11.22 10.55 11.11
CA PRO A 57 -12.40 9.86 10.58
C PRO A 57 -12.04 8.69 9.67
N LEU A 58 -10.78 8.57 9.22
CA LEU A 58 -10.35 7.53 8.30
C LEU A 58 -10.31 6.16 8.99
N ARG A 59 -10.59 5.11 8.19
CA ARG A 59 -10.47 3.71 8.61
C ARG A 59 -9.02 3.27 8.73
N VAL A 60 -8.15 3.71 7.82
CA VAL A 60 -6.71 3.42 7.87
C VAL A 60 -5.96 4.69 8.25
N ILE A 61 -5.09 4.57 9.25
CA ILE A 61 -4.21 5.63 9.71
C ILE A 61 -2.77 5.17 9.48
N VAL A 62 -2.15 5.69 8.43
CA VAL A 62 -0.74 5.40 8.14
C VAL A 62 0.13 6.14 9.14
N ARG A 63 0.97 5.41 9.87
CA ARG A 63 1.83 5.94 10.93
C ARG A 63 3.25 6.18 10.43
N SER A 64 3.78 5.27 9.62
CA SER A 64 5.08 5.48 8.99
C SER A 64 5.22 4.79 7.65
N VAL A 65 6.12 5.34 6.85
CA VAL A 65 6.63 4.74 5.62
C VAL A 65 8.14 4.68 5.73
N GLU A 66 8.73 3.54 5.46
CA GLU A 66 10.18 3.36 5.47
C GLU A 66 10.66 2.86 4.12
N LEU A 67 11.72 3.46 3.60
CA LEU A 67 12.47 2.91 2.49
C LEU A 67 13.54 1.98 3.05
N LEU A 68 13.42 0.70 2.73
CA LEU A 68 14.44 -0.31 3.02
C LEU A 68 15.32 -0.46 1.78
N ILE A 69 16.64 -0.42 1.97
CA ILE A 69 17.65 -0.75 0.95
C ILE A 69 18.47 -1.91 1.49
N ASP A 70 18.53 -3.01 0.75
CA ASP A 70 19.19 -4.25 1.16
C ASP A 70 18.78 -4.68 2.59
N GLU A 71 17.46 -4.62 2.84
CA GLU A 71 16.80 -4.90 4.14
C GLU A 71 17.16 -3.98 5.31
N LYS A 72 17.86 -2.85 5.07
CA LYS A 72 18.18 -1.85 6.08
C LYS A 72 17.36 -0.58 5.87
N THR A 73 16.85 0.01 6.94
CA THR A 73 16.13 1.28 6.87
C THR A 73 17.09 2.38 6.44
N ALA A 74 16.92 2.87 5.21
CA ALA A 74 17.68 3.98 4.67
C ALA A 74 17.03 5.32 5.02
N GLN A 75 15.69 5.35 5.02
CA GLN A 75 14.90 6.51 5.38
C GLN A 75 13.60 6.06 6.03
N SER A 76 13.21 6.73 7.11
CA SER A 76 11.91 6.56 7.75
C SER A 76 11.17 7.89 7.73
N PHE A 77 9.87 7.83 7.49
CA PHE A 77 8.96 8.96 7.43
C PHE A 77 7.86 8.74 8.47
N ASP A 78 7.83 9.56 9.51
CA ASP A 78 6.75 9.57 10.49
C ASP A 78 5.58 10.41 9.98
N LEU A 79 4.43 9.75 9.84
CA LEU A 79 3.19 10.26 9.24
C LEU A 79 2.12 10.54 10.28
N SER A 80 2.49 10.56 11.57
CA SER A 80 1.60 10.99 12.65
C SER A 80 1.03 12.40 12.41
N ASP A 81 1.71 13.21 11.59
CA ASP A 81 1.21 14.47 11.05
C ASP A 81 1.30 14.47 9.51
N PRO A 82 0.21 14.13 8.80
CA PRO A 82 0.18 14.11 7.33
C PRO A 82 0.54 15.44 6.67
N ALA A 83 0.40 16.58 7.39
CA ALA A 83 0.79 17.89 6.86
C ALA A 83 2.30 18.02 6.65
N LYS A 84 3.11 17.18 7.32
CA LYS A 84 4.56 17.12 7.12
C LYS A 84 4.94 16.52 5.77
N LEU A 85 4.15 15.61 5.22
CA LEU A 85 4.40 15.02 3.90
C LEU A 85 4.07 15.97 2.75
N LEU A 86 3.02 16.76 2.90
CA LEU A 86 2.56 17.65 1.83
C LEU A 86 3.53 18.81 1.55
N ASN A 87 4.34 19.16 2.55
CA ASN A 87 5.25 20.30 2.53
C ASN A 87 6.74 19.92 2.50
N SER A 88 7.08 18.63 2.41
CA SER A 88 8.47 18.18 2.42
C SER A 88 8.97 17.87 1.01
N ASP A 89 10.10 18.47 0.64
CA ASP A 89 10.90 18.05 -0.52
C ASP A 89 11.60 16.72 -0.21
N LEU A 90 10.82 15.64 -0.08
CA LEU A 90 11.34 14.32 0.24
C LEU A 90 12.16 13.82 -0.93
N SER A 91 13.46 13.67 -0.70
CA SER A 91 14.40 13.15 -1.70
C SER A 91 15.29 12.10 -1.06
N VAL A 92 15.34 10.92 -1.64
CA VAL A 92 16.20 9.82 -1.19
C VAL A 92 17.11 9.39 -2.32
N SER A 93 18.38 9.13 -2.02
CA SER A 93 19.33 8.60 -3.00
C SER A 93 19.58 7.12 -2.76
N ILE A 94 19.58 6.34 -3.82
CA ILE A 94 19.90 4.91 -3.80
C ILE A 94 20.95 4.59 -4.85
N LYS A 95 21.82 3.64 -4.53
CA LYS A 95 22.79 3.13 -5.48
C LYS A 95 22.09 2.30 -6.56
N GLU A 96 22.53 2.44 -7.79
CA GLU A 96 22.08 1.59 -8.89
C GLU A 96 22.34 0.09 -8.60
N GLY A 97 21.40 -0.77 -8.98
CA GLY A 97 21.46 -2.22 -8.70
C GLY A 97 21.17 -2.59 -7.24
N SER A 98 20.94 -1.63 -6.34
CA SER A 98 20.49 -1.95 -4.98
C SER A 98 19.06 -2.46 -4.98
N ASN A 99 18.80 -3.42 -4.09
CA ASN A 99 17.44 -3.87 -3.83
C ASN A 99 16.78 -2.92 -2.84
N TYR A 100 15.56 -2.48 -3.14
CA TYR A 100 14.80 -1.65 -2.24
C TYR A 100 13.34 -2.07 -2.17
N ARG A 101 12.68 -1.73 -1.06
CA ARG A 101 11.23 -1.89 -0.89
C ARG A 101 10.70 -0.87 0.10
N LEU A 102 9.41 -0.62 0.05
CA LEU A 102 8.73 0.22 1.02
C LEU A 102 8.11 -0.66 2.12
N SER A 103 8.26 -0.22 3.36
CA SER A 103 7.60 -0.79 4.53
C SER A 103 6.62 0.22 5.09
N PHE A 104 5.38 -0.21 5.30
CA PHE A 104 4.28 0.61 5.77
C PHE A 104 3.86 0.13 7.15
N ALA A 105 3.70 1.05 8.08
CA ALA A 105 3.10 0.79 9.38
C ALA A 105 1.82 1.61 9.52
N PHE A 106 0.71 0.97 9.85
CA PHE A 106 -0.60 1.62 9.91
C PHE A 106 -1.51 0.97 10.94
N HIS A 107 -2.49 1.73 11.42
CA HIS A 107 -3.63 1.19 12.16
C HIS A 107 -4.83 1.07 11.24
N VAL A 108 -5.69 0.11 11.54
CA VAL A 108 -7.04 0.05 11.00
C VAL A 108 -8.01 0.20 12.17
N GLN A 109 -9.01 1.06 12.00
CA GLN A 109 -10.01 1.36 13.00
C GLN A 109 -11.41 1.42 12.38
N ARG A 110 -12.42 1.34 13.24
CA ARG A 110 -13.86 1.42 12.94
C ARG A 110 -14.38 0.20 12.17
N GLU A 111 -13.92 -0.01 10.94
CA GLU A 111 -14.44 -1.03 10.03
C GLU A 111 -13.34 -1.78 9.29
N ILE A 112 -13.69 -2.95 8.74
CA ILE A 112 -12.77 -3.72 7.88
C ILE A 112 -12.41 -2.87 6.66
N THR A 113 -11.12 -2.82 6.35
CA THR A 113 -10.65 -2.23 5.09
C THR A 113 -10.38 -3.35 4.11
N SER A 114 -11.22 -3.44 3.07
CA SER A 114 -11.15 -4.49 2.06
C SER A 114 -10.33 -4.05 0.86
N GLY A 115 -9.37 -4.90 0.48
CA GLY A 115 -8.54 -4.65 -0.70
C GLY A 115 -7.73 -3.36 -0.59
N LEU A 116 -7.05 -3.16 0.54
CA LEU A 116 -6.07 -2.09 0.66
C LEU A 116 -4.95 -2.34 -0.37
N HIS A 117 -4.58 -1.30 -1.12
CA HIS A 117 -3.51 -1.34 -2.10
C HIS A 117 -2.68 -0.06 -2.10
N TYR A 118 -1.39 -0.27 -2.35
CA TYR A 118 -0.43 0.76 -2.63
C TYR A 118 -0.34 0.95 -4.16
N LYS A 119 -0.37 2.20 -4.61
CA LYS A 119 -0.16 2.57 -6.01
C LYS A 119 1.00 3.53 -6.08
N HIS A 120 1.82 3.36 -7.10
CA HIS A 120 2.81 4.37 -7.43
C HIS A 120 2.85 4.69 -8.92
N LYS A 121 3.25 5.92 -9.22
CA LYS A 121 3.55 6.36 -10.57
C LYS A 121 4.90 7.03 -10.57
N VAL A 122 5.84 6.49 -11.32
CA VAL A 122 7.20 7.00 -11.41
C VAL A 122 7.35 7.77 -12.72
N LYS A 123 7.87 8.99 -12.61
CA LYS A 123 8.16 9.86 -13.75
C LYS A 123 9.63 10.22 -13.80
N ARG A 124 10.20 10.21 -15.00
CA ARG A 124 11.54 10.71 -15.28
C ARG A 124 11.48 11.76 -16.37
N SER A 125 12.01 12.96 -16.09
CA SER A 125 11.96 14.11 -17.01
C SER A 125 10.55 14.40 -17.54
N GLY A 126 9.52 14.22 -16.69
CA GLY A 126 8.11 14.43 -17.04
C GLY A 126 7.40 13.23 -17.70
N ILE A 127 8.14 12.24 -18.18
CA ILE A 127 7.60 11.04 -18.83
C ILE A 127 7.32 9.97 -17.77
N THR A 128 6.16 9.31 -17.83
CA THR A 128 5.85 8.18 -16.94
C THR A 128 6.64 6.96 -17.39
N VAL A 129 7.46 6.42 -16.50
CA VAL A 129 8.30 5.24 -16.75
C VAL A 129 7.76 3.99 -16.06
N GLU A 130 6.92 4.16 -15.04
CA GLU A 130 6.33 3.05 -14.27
C GLU A 130 5.00 3.50 -13.65
N ASN A 131 4.05 2.56 -13.53
CA ASN A 131 2.74 2.80 -12.96
C ASN A 131 2.12 1.50 -12.45
N GLU A 132 2.52 1.07 -11.25
CA GLU A 132 2.09 -0.20 -10.66
C GLU A 132 1.10 -0.04 -9.49
N LYS A 133 0.41 -1.14 -9.20
CA LYS A 133 -0.50 -1.30 -8.07
C LYS A 133 -0.16 -2.60 -7.33
N TYR A 134 0.18 -2.48 -6.05
CA TYR A 134 0.46 -3.60 -5.17
C TYR A 134 -0.68 -3.83 -4.18
N MET A 135 -1.25 -5.03 -4.19
CA MET A 135 -2.24 -5.45 -3.20
C MET A 135 -1.58 -5.64 -1.84
N MET A 136 -2.08 -4.93 -0.83
CA MET A 136 -1.65 -5.09 0.56
C MET A 136 -2.51 -6.14 1.26
N GLY A 137 -3.82 -6.14 0.98
CA GLY A 137 -4.78 -7.13 1.47
C GLY A 137 -5.97 -6.51 2.19
N SER A 138 -6.71 -7.33 2.93
CA SER A 138 -7.82 -6.88 3.76
C SER A 138 -7.44 -6.94 5.23
N TYR A 139 -7.77 -5.89 5.97
CA TYR A 139 -7.34 -5.70 7.35
C TYR A 139 -8.53 -5.38 8.25
N ALA A 140 -8.65 -6.09 9.36
CA ALA A 140 -9.63 -5.80 10.39
C ALA A 140 -9.11 -4.70 11.35
N PRO A 141 -10.00 -3.98 12.04
CA PRO A 141 -9.62 -3.04 13.09
C PRO A 141 -8.83 -3.71 14.22
N LYS A 142 -7.72 -3.10 14.62
CA LYS A 142 -6.84 -3.59 15.71
C LYS A 142 -6.17 -2.42 16.43
N LEU A 143 -5.91 -2.59 17.73
CA LEU A 143 -5.15 -1.62 18.53
C LEU A 143 -3.67 -1.66 18.18
N GLU A 144 -3.18 -2.82 17.77
CA GLU A 144 -1.80 -3.02 17.35
C GLU A 144 -1.54 -2.47 15.95
N ILE A 145 -0.31 -1.99 15.73
CA ILE A 145 0.17 -1.58 14.41
C ILE A 145 0.22 -2.81 13.49
N GLN A 146 -0.37 -2.65 12.32
CA GLN A 146 -0.30 -3.59 11.22
C GLN A 146 0.73 -3.11 10.20
N GLY A 147 1.35 -4.06 9.49
CA GLY A 147 2.46 -3.80 8.60
C GLY A 147 2.29 -4.41 7.22
N TYR A 148 2.86 -3.76 6.22
CA TYR A 148 3.00 -4.29 4.87
C TYR A 148 4.37 -3.93 4.31
N LYS A 149 5.03 -4.87 3.63
CA LYS A 149 6.23 -4.60 2.83
C LYS A 149 5.88 -4.82 1.37
N SER A 150 6.22 -3.85 0.51
CA SER A 150 6.09 -4.02 -0.93
C SER A 150 6.98 -5.17 -1.42
N PRO A 151 6.73 -5.69 -2.63
CA PRO A 151 7.71 -6.53 -3.31
C PRO A 151 9.08 -5.84 -3.36
N ASN A 152 10.11 -6.67 -3.46
CA ASN A 152 11.47 -6.19 -3.62
C ASN A 152 11.66 -5.70 -5.06
N GLU A 153 12.17 -4.48 -5.22
CA GLU A 153 12.48 -3.85 -6.50
C GLU A 153 14.00 -3.67 -6.61
N GLU A 154 14.55 -3.78 -7.83
CA GLU A 154 15.98 -3.52 -8.08
C GLU A 154 16.12 -2.17 -8.80
N ALA A 155 16.97 -1.30 -8.26
CA ALA A 155 17.24 0.00 -8.88
C ALA A 155 17.88 -0.19 -10.27
N PRO A 156 17.35 0.43 -11.34
CA PRO A 156 17.90 0.26 -12.67
C PRO A 156 19.36 0.72 -12.74
N SER A 157 20.18 -0.06 -13.43
CA SER A 157 21.62 0.14 -13.54
C SER A 157 22.05 0.76 -14.87
N GLY A 158 23.16 1.51 -14.83
CA GLY A 158 23.81 2.07 -16.00
C GLY A 158 23.66 3.58 -16.09
N MET A 159 24.62 4.20 -16.77
CA MET A 159 24.74 5.67 -16.88
C MET A 159 23.46 6.34 -17.40
N ILE A 160 22.72 5.66 -18.28
CA ILE A 160 21.46 6.15 -18.84
C ILE A 160 20.33 6.13 -17.82
N HIS A 161 20.33 5.26 -16.80
CA HIS A 161 19.25 5.17 -15.80
C HIS A 161 19.49 6.03 -14.56
N ARG A 162 20.74 6.43 -14.29
CA ARG A 162 21.04 7.35 -13.18
C ARG A 162 20.29 8.68 -13.30
N GLY A 163 19.94 9.27 -12.17
CA GLY A 163 19.26 10.56 -12.08
C GLY A 163 17.98 10.55 -11.25
N LYS A 164 17.21 11.63 -11.35
CA LYS A 164 16.03 11.88 -10.50
C LYS A 164 14.75 11.33 -11.11
N TYR A 165 14.00 10.65 -10.27
CA TYR A 165 12.70 10.06 -10.54
C TYR A 165 11.69 10.67 -9.57
N LYS A 166 10.61 11.23 -10.10
CA LYS A 166 9.49 11.72 -9.29
C LYS A 166 8.53 10.57 -9.07
N VAL A 167 8.33 10.16 -7.83
CA VAL A 167 7.40 9.10 -7.45
C VAL A 167 6.16 9.74 -6.84
N HIS A 168 5.01 9.43 -7.41
CA HIS A 168 3.72 9.75 -6.81
C HIS A 168 3.16 8.48 -6.20
N SER A 169 3.01 8.48 -4.89
CA SER A 169 2.65 7.32 -4.08
C SER A 169 1.27 7.53 -3.45
N LYS A 170 0.45 6.48 -3.42
CA LYS A 170 -0.92 6.55 -2.91
C LYS A 170 -1.34 5.24 -2.24
N ILE A 171 -2.04 5.31 -1.10
CA ILE A 171 -2.69 4.16 -0.46
C ILE A 171 -4.20 4.35 -0.55
N THR A 172 -4.86 3.35 -1.14
CA THR A 172 -6.31 3.34 -1.40
C THR A 172 -6.89 1.96 -1.17
N ASP A 173 -8.21 1.82 -1.10
CA ASP A 173 -8.90 0.53 -1.01
C ASP A 173 -9.82 0.26 -2.22
N ASP A 174 -10.60 -0.82 -2.17
CA ASP A 174 -11.60 -1.13 -3.19
C ASP A 174 -12.79 -0.14 -3.17
N ASP A 175 -13.12 0.40 -2.00
CA ASP A 175 -14.13 1.46 -1.80
C ASP A 175 -13.69 2.84 -2.35
N LYS A 176 -12.47 2.94 -2.92
CA LYS A 176 -11.85 4.16 -3.46
C LYS A 176 -11.55 5.23 -2.41
N ASN A 177 -11.50 4.87 -1.14
CA ASN A 177 -11.00 5.75 -0.09
C ASN A 177 -9.53 6.05 -0.32
N VAL A 178 -9.09 7.27 0.01
CA VAL A 178 -7.69 7.68 -0.04
C VAL A 178 -7.20 7.88 1.38
N TYR A 179 -6.22 7.08 1.78
CA TYR A 179 -5.65 7.12 3.12
C TYR A 179 -4.33 7.87 3.19
N LEU A 180 -3.58 7.86 2.09
CA LEU A 180 -2.33 8.58 1.96
C LEU A 180 -2.08 8.91 0.49
N ASP A 181 -1.63 10.13 0.21
CA ASP A 181 -1.31 10.62 -1.12
C ASP A 181 -0.13 11.60 -1.00
N TRP A 182 1.03 11.23 -1.55
CA TRP A 182 2.25 12.01 -1.40
C TRP A 182 3.19 11.86 -2.60
N GLN A 183 4.08 12.83 -2.76
CA GLN A 183 5.11 12.82 -3.78
C GLN A 183 6.49 12.86 -3.12
N TRP A 184 7.44 12.18 -3.74
CA TRP A 184 8.83 12.16 -3.31
C TRP A 184 9.75 11.94 -4.52
N THR A 185 11.04 12.21 -4.33
CA THR A 185 12.06 12.07 -5.35
C THR A 185 12.99 10.93 -5.01
N LEU A 186 13.13 9.98 -5.92
CA LEU A 186 14.15 8.95 -5.87
C LEU A 186 15.31 9.36 -6.77
N HIS A 187 16.54 9.35 -6.24
CA HIS A 187 17.75 9.69 -6.97
C HIS A 187 18.63 8.45 -7.12
N ILE A 188 18.75 7.94 -8.33
CA ILE A 188 19.60 6.78 -8.62
C ILE A 188 21.02 7.25 -8.92
N THR A 189 21.97 6.83 -8.10
CA THR A 189 23.39 7.21 -8.18
C THR A 189 24.26 6.00 -8.47
N LYS A 190 25.51 6.26 -8.87
CA LYS A 190 26.50 5.19 -9.09
C LYS A 190 27.02 4.60 -7.77
N ASP A 191 27.12 5.45 -6.76
CA ASP A 191 27.65 5.18 -5.42
C ASP A 191 26.56 5.42 -4.37
#